data_AF-A0A932AV88-F1
#
_entry.id   AF-A0A932AV88-F1
#
_cell.length_a   1.000
_cell.length_b   1.000
_cell.length_c   1.000
_cell.angle_alpha   90.00
_cell.angle_beta   90.00
_cell.angle_gamma   90.00
#
_symmetry.space_group_name_H-M   'P 1'
#
loop_
_entity.id
_entity.type
_entity.pdbx_description
1 polymer ?
#
loop_
_entity_poly.entity_id
_entity_poly.type
_entity_poly.pdbx_seq_one_letter_code
_entity_poly.pdbx_strand_id
1 'polypeptide(L)'
;MTAERTTGATDRSLRDAAWLSAGALPRLLEVLDRDGEQARVVGGAVRNALIDMPIHEIDVATTAVPEEVVRRVTAAGFKPVPTGIAHGTITVVIDKHPFEVTTLRQDVETYGRHAKVAFGRDWQADAERRDFTINALSVTRDGAVYDYVGGLADLAARRVRFIGDPHKRIAEDYLRILRFFRFHAAYGSSDHPDAAGLSACIAGRDGLEQLSRERVRMEMMKLVVAPHAVPTLIAMTDAGLALRMLGGVSYLASFENMAKVEVAIGQAADPVRRLGALSVMVAEDAERLWQKLRLFNTEHERLASMAEGWRRISPSFGEPAARALLYRLGPQQFTDHALLGWARSQASANDSGWLRLATLPQRFTAPVFPLKAADFIKRGVAKGPELGAALAAAEKAWIAAEFPSEAKALGVIADSAAHGAMLRTTRYFEEQVLRKRPYLKREWCHIVLAAPVRRESQTDGRIRFWGRIVPGNEDRPRFLRVVTLEDGVTIHNAFFDRNFREEQT
;
A
#
# COMPACT_ATOMS: atom_id res chain seq x y z
N MET A 1 7.53 -9.20 -62.51
CA MET A 1 7.36 -9.62 -61.10
C MET A 1 6.89 -8.42 -60.31
N THR A 2 5.57 -8.29 -60.18
CA THR A 2 4.92 -7.29 -59.34
C THR A 2 5.18 -7.64 -57.88
N ALA A 3 5.80 -6.73 -57.14
CA ALA A 3 5.99 -6.86 -55.71
C ALA A 3 4.61 -7.02 -55.03
N GLU A 4 4.34 -8.19 -54.46
CA GLU A 4 3.30 -8.34 -53.45
C GLU A 4 3.61 -7.32 -52.36
N ARG A 5 2.79 -6.27 -52.25
CA ARG A 5 2.76 -5.45 -51.05
C ARG A 5 2.47 -6.42 -49.91
N THR A 6 3.48 -6.65 -49.07
CA THR A 6 3.35 -7.40 -47.84
C THR A 6 2.22 -6.77 -47.05
N THR A 7 1.11 -7.50 -46.93
CA THR A 7 -0.07 -7.04 -46.20
C THR A 7 0.38 -6.58 -44.80
N GLY A 8 -0.06 -5.41 -44.38
CA GLY A 8 0.23 -4.82 -43.06
C GLY A 8 1.53 -4.02 -42.90
N ALA A 9 2.43 -3.95 -43.88
CA ALA A 9 3.59 -3.05 -43.80
C ALA A 9 3.16 -1.57 -43.79
N THR A 10 3.85 -0.72 -43.01
CA THR A 10 3.50 0.69 -42.83
C THR A 10 4.68 1.63 -43.16
N ASP A 11 4.41 2.92 -43.31
CA ASP A 11 5.45 3.94 -43.51
C ASP A 11 6.19 4.32 -42.20
N ARG A 12 5.81 3.74 -41.06
CA ARG A 12 6.45 4.01 -39.76
C ARG A 12 7.69 3.13 -39.60
N SER A 13 8.73 3.73 -39.03
CA SER A 13 9.98 3.04 -38.71
C SER A 13 10.46 3.35 -37.29
N LEU A 14 11.06 2.35 -36.65
CA LEU A 14 11.77 2.45 -35.37
C LEU A 14 13.27 2.12 -35.52
N ARG A 15 13.83 2.29 -36.72
CA ARG A 15 15.23 1.94 -37.02
C ARG A 15 16.26 2.63 -36.12
N ASP A 16 15.94 3.84 -35.66
CA ASP A 16 16.81 4.66 -34.80
C ASP A 16 16.62 4.37 -33.31
N ALA A 17 15.71 3.45 -32.96
CA ALA A 17 15.46 3.11 -31.57
C ALA A 17 16.62 2.29 -31.00
N ALA A 18 17.36 2.85 -30.05
CA ALA A 18 18.56 2.23 -29.48
C ALA A 18 18.31 0.83 -28.89
N TRP A 19 17.12 0.59 -28.32
CA TRP A 19 16.75 -0.73 -27.77
C TRP A 19 16.61 -1.81 -28.85
N LEU A 20 16.38 -1.43 -30.11
CA LEU A 20 16.26 -2.33 -31.25
C LEU A 20 17.61 -2.62 -31.91
N SER A 21 18.56 -1.68 -31.85
CA SER A 21 19.85 -1.74 -32.55
C SER A 21 21.05 -2.06 -31.67
N ALA A 22 20.92 -2.01 -30.34
CA ALA A 22 22.02 -2.28 -29.40
C ALA A 22 21.71 -3.40 -28.39
N GLY A 23 22.76 -4.07 -27.92
CA GLY A 23 22.69 -5.02 -26.82
C GLY A 23 22.29 -6.45 -27.22
N ALA A 24 21.48 -7.10 -26.39
CA ALA A 24 21.13 -8.51 -26.55
C ALA A 24 20.02 -8.78 -27.58
N LEU A 25 19.08 -7.85 -27.75
CA LEU A 25 17.95 -8.02 -28.65
C LEU A 25 18.34 -8.17 -30.14
N PRO A 26 19.21 -7.32 -30.73
CA PRO A 26 19.62 -7.49 -32.13
C PRO A 26 20.25 -8.86 -32.39
N ARG A 27 21.08 -9.34 -31.45
CA ARG A 27 21.69 -10.68 -31.54
C ARG A 27 20.65 -11.80 -31.50
N LEU A 28 19.62 -11.67 -30.66
CA LEU A 28 18.50 -12.61 -30.63
C LEU A 28 17.75 -12.61 -31.97
N LEU A 29 17.42 -11.42 -32.49
CA LEU A 29 16.75 -11.30 -33.78
C LEU A 29 17.61 -11.87 -34.93
N GLU A 30 18.94 -11.71 -34.90
CA GLU A 30 19.84 -12.34 -35.91
C GLU A 30 19.70 -13.86 -35.98
N VAL A 31 19.58 -14.47 -34.82
CA VAL A 31 19.56 -15.92 -34.67
C VAL A 31 18.21 -16.47 -35.12
N LEU A 32 17.12 -15.72 -34.91
CA LEU A 32 15.76 -16.16 -35.20
C LEU A 32 15.27 -15.75 -36.60
N ASP A 33 15.61 -14.54 -37.07
CA ASP A 33 15.15 -13.93 -38.32
C ASP A 33 16.07 -14.31 -39.51
N ARG A 34 16.16 -15.61 -39.80
CA ARG A 34 16.98 -16.16 -40.90
C ARG A 34 16.49 -17.53 -41.37
N ASP A 35 17.06 -18.02 -42.48
CA ASP A 35 16.81 -19.36 -43.01
C ASP A 35 15.31 -19.64 -43.24
N GLY A 36 14.58 -18.63 -43.74
CA GLY A 36 13.13 -18.70 -44.00
C GLY A 36 12.24 -18.40 -42.80
N GLU A 37 12.77 -18.31 -41.59
CA GLU A 37 12.02 -17.89 -40.40
C GLU A 37 12.08 -16.37 -40.20
N GLN A 38 11.00 -15.84 -39.62
CA GLN A 38 10.87 -14.43 -39.28
C GLN A 38 10.82 -14.25 -37.76
N ALA A 39 11.41 -13.17 -37.26
CA ALA A 39 11.24 -12.74 -35.86
C ALA A 39 11.01 -11.22 -35.76
N ARG A 40 10.02 -10.82 -34.98
CA ARG A 40 9.64 -9.42 -34.78
C ARG A 40 9.40 -9.15 -33.32
N VAL A 41 9.71 -7.93 -32.89
CA VAL A 41 9.27 -7.44 -31.58
C VAL A 41 7.80 -7.07 -31.69
N VAL A 42 6.99 -7.41 -30.67
CA VAL A 42 5.53 -7.27 -30.72
C VAL A 42 4.97 -6.54 -29.49
N GLY A 43 3.77 -6.00 -29.64
CA GLY A 43 2.95 -5.56 -28.50
C GLY A 43 3.49 -4.35 -27.76
N GLY A 44 3.69 -4.48 -26.45
CA GLY A 44 3.87 -3.34 -25.55
C GLY A 44 5.12 -2.51 -25.84
N ALA A 45 6.22 -3.15 -26.23
CA ALA A 45 7.46 -2.46 -26.59
C ALA A 45 7.29 -1.57 -27.82
N VAL A 46 6.63 -2.10 -28.87
CA VAL A 46 6.37 -1.36 -30.11
C VAL A 46 5.43 -0.19 -29.86
N ARG A 47 4.33 -0.43 -29.13
CA ARG A 47 3.39 0.62 -28.72
C ARG A 47 4.11 1.75 -28.01
N ASN A 48 4.86 1.45 -26.95
CA ASN A 48 5.50 2.45 -26.11
C ASN A 48 6.59 3.21 -26.86
N ALA A 49 7.38 2.53 -27.71
CA ALA A 49 8.37 3.18 -28.57
C ALA A 49 7.74 4.22 -29.51
N LEU A 50 6.57 3.93 -30.07
CA LEU A 50 5.89 4.81 -31.04
C LEU A 50 5.27 6.08 -30.42
N ILE A 51 5.18 6.16 -29.09
CA ILE A 51 4.61 7.27 -28.32
C ILE A 51 5.59 7.81 -27.28
N ASP A 52 6.90 7.50 -27.44
CA ASP A 52 7.98 7.95 -26.57
C ASP A 52 7.77 7.65 -25.07
N MET A 53 7.16 6.50 -24.77
CA MET A 53 7.01 6.00 -23.40
C MET A 53 8.09 4.97 -23.03
N PRO A 54 8.46 4.85 -21.74
CA PRO A 54 9.41 3.84 -21.29
C PRO A 54 9.00 2.42 -21.69
N ILE A 55 9.97 1.63 -22.14
CA ILE A 55 9.80 0.20 -22.44
C ILE A 55 10.27 -0.59 -21.22
N HIS A 56 9.41 -1.47 -20.72
CA HIS A 56 9.71 -2.29 -19.54
C HIS A 56 10.05 -3.73 -19.90
N GLU A 57 9.32 -4.29 -20.86
CA GLU A 57 9.42 -5.69 -21.28
C GLU A 57 9.40 -5.73 -22.81
N ILE A 58 10.16 -6.66 -23.39
CA ILE A 58 10.27 -6.86 -24.84
C ILE A 58 9.88 -8.30 -25.15
N ASP A 59 8.77 -8.43 -25.88
CA ASP A 59 8.27 -9.70 -26.37
C ASP A 59 8.66 -9.85 -27.84
N VAL A 60 9.16 -11.03 -28.20
CA VAL A 60 9.49 -11.39 -29.57
C VAL A 60 8.50 -12.45 -30.04
N ALA A 61 7.90 -12.23 -31.20
CA ALA A 61 7.15 -13.25 -31.91
C ALA A 61 7.99 -13.82 -33.05
N THR A 62 7.83 -15.10 -33.35
CA THR A 62 8.58 -15.76 -34.41
C THR A 62 7.75 -16.81 -35.15
N THR A 63 8.03 -17.02 -36.43
CA THR A 63 7.43 -18.13 -37.20
C THR A 63 8.05 -19.48 -36.82
N ALA A 64 9.20 -19.49 -36.14
CA ALA A 64 9.88 -20.71 -35.71
C ALA A 64 9.11 -21.39 -34.57
N VAL A 65 8.91 -22.71 -34.68
CA VAL A 65 8.32 -23.52 -33.61
C VAL A 65 9.25 -23.60 -32.39
N PRO A 66 8.73 -23.89 -31.18
CA PRO A 66 9.54 -23.81 -29.95
C PRO A 66 10.81 -24.66 -29.98
N GLU A 67 10.77 -25.85 -30.58
CA GLU A 67 11.93 -26.74 -30.73
C GLU A 67 13.00 -26.10 -31.61
N GLU A 68 12.60 -25.40 -32.67
CA GLU A 68 13.51 -24.70 -33.57
C GLU A 68 14.10 -23.46 -32.91
N VAL A 69 13.29 -22.72 -32.13
CA VAL A 69 13.78 -21.62 -31.28
C VAL A 69 14.87 -22.13 -30.34
N VAL A 70 14.60 -23.21 -29.59
CA VAL A 70 15.57 -23.81 -28.67
C VAL A 70 16.85 -24.23 -29.39
N ARG A 71 16.73 -24.89 -30.56
CA ARG A 71 17.89 -25.29 -31.37
C ARG A 71 18.76 -24.11 -31.78
N ARG A 72 18.14 -23.05 -32.33
CA ARG A 72 18.85 -21.87 -32.83
C ARG A 72 19.54 -21.09 -31.72
N VAL A 73 18.84 -20.81 -30.62
CA VAL A 73 19.40 -20.02 -29.51
C VAL A 73 20.48 -20.78 -28.75
N THR A 74 20.34 -22.11 -28.61
CA THR A 74 21.39 -22.96 -28.00
C THR A 74 22.64 -22.98 -28.87
N ALA A 75 22.49 -23.11 -30.19
CA ALA A 75 23.62 -23.07 -31.12
C ALA A 75 24.36 -21.72 -31.10
N ALA A 76 23.67 -20.63 -30.76
CA ALA A 76 24.25 -19.31 -30.56
C ALA A 76 24.83 -19.08 -29.16
N GLY A 77 24.80 -20.09 -28.27
CA GLY A 77 25.29 -19.99 -26.89
C GLY A 77 24.37 -19.26 -25.91
N PHE A 78 23.11 -18.99 -26.30
CA PHE A 78 22.12 -18.38 -25.42
C PHE A 78 21.42 -19.43 -24.55
N LYS A 79 20.87 -19.02 -23.40
CA LYS A 79 20.21 -19.95 -22.47
C LYS A 79 18.69 -19.95 -22.71
N PRO A 80 18.10 -21.03 -23.27
CA PRO A 80 16.66 -21.20 -23.31
C PRO A 80 16.12 -21.66 -21.94
N VAL A 81 14.96 -21.16 -21.55
CA VAL A 81 14.21 -21.58 -20.36
C VAL A 81 12.76 -21.89 -20.79
N PRO A 82 12.26 -23.11 -20.58
CA PRO A 82 10.92 -23.51 -21.02
C PRO A 82 9.85 -22.99 -20.05
N THR A 83 9.54 -21.69 -20.15
CA THR A 83 8.58 -21.00 -19.27
C THR A 83 7.13 -21.19 -19.68
N GLY A 84 6.86 -21.60 -20.92
CA GLY A 84 5.50 -21.78 -21.44
C GLY A 84 5.42 -22.56 -22.74
N ILE A 85 6.23 -23.62 -22.88
CA ILE A 85 6.40 -24.34 -24.15
C ILE A 85 5.08 -24.87 -24.73
N ALA A 86 4.14 -25.30 -23.87
CA ALA A 86 2.81 -25.77 -24.28
C ALA A 86 1.96 -24.68 -24.96
N HIS A 87 2.30 -23.41 -24.76
CA HIS A 87 1.66 -22.26 -25.41
C HIS A 87 2.57 -21.61 -26.46
N GLY A 88 3.72 -22.22 -26.76
CA GLY A 88 4.67 -21.75 -27.76
C GLY A 88 5.65 -20.70 -27.25
N THR A 89 5.77 -20.50 -25.93
CA THR A 89 6.66 -19.48 -25.35
C THR A 89 7.91 -20.10 -24.73
N ILE A 90 9.07 -19.58 -25.12
CA ILE A 90 10.38 -19.88 -24.57
C ILE A 90 11.01 -18.58 -24.09
N THR A 91 11.46 -18.52 -22.84
CA THR A 91 12.26 -17.39 -22.37
C THR A 91 13.72 -17.62 -22.76
N VAL A 92 14.31 -16.68 -23.50
CA VAL A 92 15.72 -16.73 -23.91
C VAL A 92 16.50 -15.72 -23.08
N VAL A 93 17.51 -16.19 -22.35
CA VAL A 93 18.35 -15.33 -21.50
C VAL A 93 19.70 -15.09 -22.19
N ILE A 94 20.02 -13.82 -22.41
CA ILE A 94 21.27 -13.36 -23.02
C ILE A 94 21.87 -12.29 -22.10
N ASP A 95 23.10 -12.51 -21.61
CA ASP A 95 23.78 -11.58 -20.69
C ASP A 95 22.90 -11.13 -19.50
N LYS A 96 22.18 -12.08 -18.89
CA LYS A 96 21.21 -11.87 -17.79
C LYS A 96 19.95 -11.08 -18.16
N HIS A 97 19.72 -10.79 -19.44
CA HIS A 97 18.50 -10.17 -19.94
C HIS A 97 17.55 -11.26 -20.49
N PRO A 98 16.36 -11.44 -19.91
CA PRO A 98 15.36 -12.37 -20.43
C PRO A 98 14.55 -11.73 -21.56
N PHE A 99 14.26 -12.51 -22.60
CA PHE A 99 13.31 -12.17 -23.67
C PHE A 99 12.27 -13.28 -23.79
N GLU A 100 10.99 -12.95 -23.82
CA GLU A 100 9.95 -13.92 -24.11
C GLU A 100 9.80 -14.08 -25.63
N VAL A 101 10.15 -15.26 -26.14
CA VAL A 101 10.02 -15.61 -27.55
C VAL A 101 8.81 -16.51 -27.71
N THR A 102 7.79 -16.06 -28.44
CA THR A 102 6.55 -16.80 -28.65
C THR A 102 6.34 -17.13 -30.12
N THR A 103 6.13 -18.41 -30.45
CA THR A 103 5.77 -18.83 -31.79
C THR A 103 4.40 -18.25 -32.17
N LEU A 104 4.26 -17.76 -33.40
CA LEU A 104 2.98 -17.32 -33.94
C LEU A 104 1.95 -18.45 -33.83
N ARG A 105 0.76 -18.09 -33.38
CA ARG A 105 -0.28 -19.08 -33.13
C ARG A 105 -1.66 -18.57 -33.45
N GLN A 106 -2.56 -19.50 -33.73
CA GLN A 106 -3.99 -19.29 -33.87
C GLN A 106 -4.69 -20.09 -32.77
N ASP A 107 -5.76 -19.54 -32.21
CA ASP A 107 -6.57 -20.23 -31.20
C ASP A 107 -7.57 -21.16 -31.93
N VAL A 108 -7.46 -22.47 -31.74
CA VAL A 108 -8.26 -23.50 -32.45
C VAL A 108 -9.52 -23.88 -31.67
N GLU A 109 -9.43 -23.90 -30.34
CA GLU A 109 -10.57 -24.11 -29.44
C GLU A 109 -10.48 -23.09 -28.31
N THR A 110 -11.50 -22.26 -28.13
CA THR A 110 -11.55 -21.25 -27.07
C THR A 110 -12.54 -21.70 -25.99
N TYR A 111 -12.09 -22.52 -25.04
CA TYR A 111 -12.84 -22.78 -23.80
C TYR A 111 -12.19 -22.02 -22.63
N GLY A 112 -12.64 -20.78 -22.41
CA GLY A 112 -12.03 -19.89 -21.42
C GLY A 112 -10.53 -19.71 -21.66
N ARG A 113 -9.72 -19.82 -20.59
CA ARG A 113 -8.25 -19.66 -20.67
C ARG A 113 -7.50 -20.85 -21.27
N HIS A 114 -8.15 -22.00 -21.45
CA HIS A 114 -7.51 -23.21 -21.95
C HIS A 114 -7.68 -23.28 -23.46
N ALA A 115 -6.98 -22.40 -24.17
CA ALA A 115 -6.96 -22.43 -25.62
C ALA A 115 -6.03 -23.54 -26.12
N LYS A 116 -6.54 -24.43 -26.99
CA LYS A 116 -5.66 -25.23 -27.85
C LYS A 116 -5.17 -24.32 -28.95
N VAL A 117 -3.84 -24.26 -29.11
CA VAL A 117 -3.21 -23.37 -30.09
C VAL A 117 -2.63 -24.21 -31.23
N ALA A 118 -2.80 -23.72 -32.46
CA ALA A 118 -2.05 -24.21 -33.61
C ALA A 118 -0.94 -23.21 -33.90
N PHE A 119 0.30 -23.70 -33.96
CA PHE A 119 1.42 -22.89 -34.41
C PHE A 119 1.33 -22.67 -35.92
N GLY A 120 1.66 -21.45 -36.35
CA GLY A 120 1.53 -21.05 -37.74
C GLY A 120 2.59 -20.03 -38.14
N ARG A 121 2.45 -19.49 -39.35
CA ARG A 121 3.37 -18.48 -39.91
C ARG A 121 2.66 -17.16 -40.26
N ASP A 122 1.38 -17.04 -39.94
CA ASP A 122 0.53 -15.92 -40.31
C ASP A 122 0.54 -14.82 -39.24
N TRP A 123 1.18 -13.70 -39.58
CA TRP A 123 1.28 -12.52 -38.74
C TRP A 123 -0.06 -11.80 -38.55
N GLN A 124 -0.91 -11.79 -39.58
CA GLN A 124 -2.23 -11.17 -39.48
C GLN A 124 -3.10 -11.94 -38.49
N ALA A 125 -3.11 -13.28 -38.59
CA ALA A 125 -3.87 -14.10 -37.66
C ALA A 125 -3.36 -14.00 -36.21
N ASP A 126 -2.04 -13.89 -35.98
CA ASP A 126 -1.50 -13.62 -34.64
C ASP A 126 -1.89 -12.24 -34.11
N ALA A 127 -1.93 -11.22 -34.99
CA ALA A 127 -2.38 -9.89 -34.63
C ALA A 127 -3.89 -9.89 -34.27
N GLU A 128 -4.71 -10.58 -35.05
CA GLU A 128 -6.18 -10.63 -34.88
C GLU A 128 -6.62 -11.29 -33.57
N ARG A 129 -5.86 -12.26 -33.05
CA ARG A 129 -6.14 -12.88 -31.74
C ARG A 129 -5.71 -12.05 -30.53
N ARG A 130 -5.02 -10.92 -30.69
CA ARG A 130 -4.61 -10.05 -29.55
C ARG A 130 -5.79 -9.24 -29.03
N ASP A 131 -5.70 -8.72 -27.82
CA ASP A 131 -6.83 -8.06 -27.17
C ASP A 131 -7.18 -6.70 -27.79
N PHE A 132 -6.19 -5.82 -27.92
CA PHE A 132 -6.37 -4.44 -28.36
C PHE A 132 -5.48 -4.10 -29.55
N THR A 133 -5.99 -3.23 -30.42
CA THR A 133 -5.35 -2.83 -31.68
C THR A 133 -3.96 -2.25 -31.45
N ILE A 134 -3.82 -1.39 -30.44
CA ILE A 134 -2.54 -0.79 -30.02
C ILE A 134 -1.50 -1.81 -29.50
N ASN A 135 -1.91 -3.04 -29.19
CA ASN A 135 -1.04 -4.13 -28.73
C ASN A 135 -0.75 -5.17 -29.82
N ALA A 136 -1.24 -4.96 -31.04
CA ALA A 136 -1.07 -5.86 -32.17
C ALA A 136 -0.13 -5.30 -33.24
N LEU A 137 0.68 -4.30 -32.86
CA LEU A 137 1.78 -3.79 -33.67
C LEU A 137 3.00 -4.69 -33.54
N SER A 138 3.76 -4.81 -34.63
CA SER A 138 5.04 -5.51 -34.64
C SER A 138 6.11 -4.70 -35.37
N VAL A 139 7.37 -4.94 -35.06
CA VAL A 139 8.51 -4.29 -35.71
C VAL A 139 9.60 -5.30 -36.01
N THR A 140 10.12 -5.27 -37.23
CA THR A 140 11.24 -6.10 -37.69
C THR A 140 12.57 -5.56 -37.18
N ARG A 141 13.65 -6.35 -37.31
CA ARG A 141 15.00 -5.98 -36.88
C ARG A 141 15.51 -4.68 -37.53
N ASP A 142 15.18 -4.45 -38.79
CA ASP A 142 15.53 -3.24 -39.56
C ASP A 142 14.64 -2.03 -39.22
N GLY A 143 13.66 -2.22 -38.34
CA GLY A 143 12.81 -1.16 -37.81
C GLY A 143 11.52 -0.93 -38.57
N ALA A 144 11.15 -1.75 -39.56
CA ALA A 144 9.88 -1.60 -40.27
C ALA A 144 8.70 -2.00 -39.38
N VAL A 145 7.71 -1.13 -39.24
CA VAL A 145 6.52 -1.35 -38.40
C VAL A 145 5.40 -1.96 -39.24
N TYR A 146 4.74 -2.97 -38.68
CA TYR A 146 3.59 -3.65 -39.26
C TYR A 146 2.35 -3.45 -38.39
N ASP A 147 1.22 -3.17 -39.06
CA ASP A 147 -0.11 -3.01 -38.49
C ASP A 147 -1.16 -3.69 -39.38
N TYR A 148 -1.84 -4.68 -38.82
CA TYR A 148 -2.87 -5.46 -39.52
C TYR A 148 -4.30 -5.07 -39.11
N VAL A 149 -4.46 -4.30 -38.04
CA VAL A 149 -5.75 -4.11 -37.34
C VAL A 149 -6.11 -2.66 -37.06
N GLY A 150 -5.32 -1.73 -37.60
CA GLY A 150 -5.49 -0.28 -37.42
C GLY A 150 -4.98 0.24 -36.07
N GLY A 151 -3.99 -0.45 -35.48
CA GLY A 151 -3.36 -0.06 -34.22
C GLY A 151 -2.64 1.28 -34.27
N LEU A 152 -2.05 1.69 -35.41
CA LEU A 152 -1.36 2.98 -35.53
C LEU A 152 -2.32 4.17 -35.45
N ALA A 153 -3.48 4.07 -36.14
CA ALA A 153 -4.50 5.11 -36.10
C ALA A 153 -5.09 5.25 -34.69
N ASP A 154 -5.38 4.12 -34.03
CA ASP A 154 -5.85 4.10 -32.65
C ASP A 154 -4.80 4.64 -31.67
N LEU A 155 -3.52 4.31 -31.87
CA LEU A 155 -2.43 4.77 -31.03
C LEU A 155 -2.23 6.28 -31.16
N ALA A 156 -2.30 6.82 -32.38
CA ALA A 156 -2.26 8.26 -32.65
C ALA A 156 -3.43 9.00 -32.00
N ALA A 157 -4.63 8.42 -32.06
CA ALA A 157 -5.83 8.94 -31.39
C ALA A 157 -5.89 8.65 -29.88
N ARG A 158 -4.89 7.96 -29.31
CA ARG A 158 -4.87 7.51 -27.92
C ARG A 158 -6.15 6.74 -27.54
N ARG A 159 -6.64 5.90 -28.45
CA ARG A 159 -7.86 5.10 -28.31
C ARG A 159 -7.50 3.64 -28.04
N VAL A 160 -8.08 3.08 -26.98
CA VAL A 160 -7.98 1.64 -26.68
C VAL A 160 -9.22 0.96 -27.25
N ARG A 161 -9.03 0.15 -28.30
CA ARG A 161 -10.11 -0.52 -29.01
C ARG A 161 -9.83 -2.01 -29.14
N PHE A 162 -10.85 -2.83 -28.93
CA PHE A 162 -10.77 -4.27 -29.14
C PHE A 162 -10.53 -4.62 -30.61
N ILE A 163 -9.83 -5.73 -30.85
CA ILE A 163 -9.70 -6.29 -32.19
C ILE A 163 -10.89 -7.19 -32.48
N GLY A 164 -11.59 -6.92 -33.60
CA GLY A 164 -12.81 -7.62 -33.97
C GLY A 164 -14.01 -7.21 -33.11
N ASP A 165 -14.90 -8.16 -32.84
CA ASP A 165 -16.10 -7.95 -32.02
C ASP A 165 -15.76 -7.97 -30.51
N PRO A 166 -15.93 -6.84 -29.79
CA PRO A 166 -15.63 -6.76 -28.35
C PRO A 166 -16.39 -7.79 -27.51
N HIS A 167 -17.62 -8.17 -27.88
CA HIS A 167 -18.40 -9.15 -27.11
C HIS A 167 -17.75 -10.53 -27.17
N LYS A 168 -17.33 -10.98 -28.37
CA LYS A 168 -16.62 -12.25 -28.54
C LYS A 168 -15.29 -12.24 -27.79
N ARG A 169 -14.54 -11.13 -27.88
CA ARG A 169 -13.26 -11.00 -27.18
C ARG A 169 -13.45 -11.08 -25.67
N ILE A 170 -14.48 -10.44 -25.10
CA ILE A 170 -14.74 -10.52 -23.66
C ILE A 170 -15.17 -11.93 -23.25
N ALA A 171 -15.99 -12.61 -24.07
CA ALA A 171 -16.43 -13.98 -23.78
C ALA A 171 -15.29 -15.01 -23.78
N GLU A 172 -14.22 -14.79 -24.55
CA GLU A 172 -13.00 -15.62 -24.51
C GLU A 172 -12.26 -15.51 -23.16
N ASP A 173 -12.15 -14.29 -22.60
CA ASP A 173 -11.54 -14.05 -21.29
C ASP A 173 -12.07 -12.74 -20.68
N TYR A 174 -12.93 -12.87 -19.67
CA TYR A 174 -13.54 -11.73 -18.98
C TYR A 174 -12.51 -10.78 -18.33
N LEU A 175 -11.25 -11.21 -18.11
CA LEU A 175 -10.21 -10.30 -17.63
C LEU A 175 -9.99 -9.12 -18.59
N ARG A 176 -10.31 -9.29 -19.89
CA ARG A 176 -10.18 -8.24 -20.89
C ARG A 176 -11.03 -7.01 -20.59
N ILE A 177 -12.10 -7.13 -19.81
CA ILE A 177 -12.83 -5.98 -19.27
C ILE A 177 -11.91 -5.12 -18.40
N LEU A 178 -11.24 -5.72 -17.40
CA LEU A 178 -10.34 -4.98 -16.52
C LEU A 178 -9.11 -4.47 -17.27
N ARG A 179 -8.59 -5.26 -18.22
CA ARG A 179 -7.50 -4.81 -19.10
C ARG A 179 -7.91 -3.61 -19.93
N PHE A 180 -9.13 -3.59 -20.48
CA PHE A 180 -9.64 -2.46 -21.28
C PHE A 180 -9.57 -1.16 -20.47
N PHE A 181 -10.09 -1.15 -19.23
CA PHE A 181 -9.99 0.02 -18.36
C PHE A 181 -8.56 0.32 -17.94
N ARG A 182 -7.74 -0.68 -17.59
CA ARG A 182 -6.32 -0.44 -17.25
C ARG A 182 -5.54 0.18 -18.41
N PHE A 183 -5.69 -0.36 -19.62
CA PHE A 183 -5.05 0.19 -20.82
C PHE A 183 -5.60 1.58 -21.14
N HIS A 184 -6.90 1.81 -20.95
CA HIS A 184 -7.48 3.14 -21.12
C HIS A 184 -6.89 4.13 -20.11
N ALA A 185 -6.74 3.75 -18.84
CA ALA A 185 -6.10 4.59 -17.83
C ALA A 185 -4.61 4.85 -18.13
N ALA A 186 -3.92 3.90 -18.77
CA ALA A 186 -2.49 4.00 -19.05
C ALA A 186 -2.17 4.75 -20.36
N TYR A 187 -3.01 4.57 -21.39
CA TYR A 187 -2.73 5.02 -22.76
C TYR A 187 -3.85 5.85 -23.40
N GLY A 188 -5.01 5.93 -22.76
CA GLY A 188 -6.09 6.81 -23.17
C GLY A 188 -5.79 8.27 -22.90
N SER A 189 -6.45 9.16 -23.64
CA SER A 189 -6.48 10.60 -23.35
C SER A 189 -7.89 11.20 -23.27
N SER A 190 -8.90 10.44 -23.68
CA SER A 190 -10.32 10.83 -23.59
C SER A 190 -10.88 10.42 -22.24
N ASP A 191 -11.70 11.26 -21.62
CA ASP A 191 -12.42 10.91 -20.38
C ASP A 191 -13.43 9.76 -20.58
N HIS A 192 -13.83 9.53 -21.83
CA HIS A 192 -14.71 8.42 -22.21
C HIS A 192 -13.93 7.32 -22.92
N PRO A 193 -14.05 6.05 -22.46
CA PRO A 193 -13.53 4.89 -23.19
C PRO A 193 -14.20 4.72 -24.55
N ASP A 194 -13.61 3.87 -25.41
CA ASP A 194 -14.25 3.45 -26.67
C ASP A 194 -15.66 2.91 -26.44
N ALA A 195 -16.66 3.45 -27.14
CA ALA A 195 -18.07 3.21 -26.86
C ALA A 195 -18.48 1.74 -27.07
N ALA A 196 -17.97 1.09 -28.12
CA ALA A 196 -18.26 -0.32 -28.39
C ALA A 196 -17.62 -1.23 -27.34
N GLY A 197 -16.35 -0.95 -26.97
CA GLY A 197 -15.67 -1.64 -25.88
C GLY A 197 -16.39 -1.48 -24.53
N LEU A 198 -16.83 -0.27 -24.19
CA LEU A 198 -17.57 0.01 -22.97
C LEU A 198 -18.92 -0.71 -22.93
N SER A 199 -19.69 -0.67 -24.02
CA SER A 199 -20.96 -1.37 -24.14
C SER A 199 -20.81 -2.88 -23.91
N ALA A 200 -19.80 -3.49 -24.54
CA ALA A 200 -19.52 -4.91 -24.36
C ALA A 200 -19.03 -5.25 -22.95
N CYS A 201 -18.24 -4.37 -22.31
CA CYS A 201 -17.84 -4.52 -20.91
C CYS A 201 -19.05 -4.51 -19.96
N ILE A 202 -20.01 -3.60 -20.19
CA ILE A 202 -21.24 -3.52 -19.41
C ILE A 202 -22.07 -4.79 -19.60
N ALA A 203 -22.20 -5.29 -20.84
CA ALA A 203 -22.94 -6.51 -21.14
C ALA A 203 -22.29 -7.76 -20.53
N GLY A 204 -20.95 -7.86 -20.56
CA GLY A 204 -20.19 -9.01 -20.06
C GLY A 204 -19.84 -8.98 -18.57
N ARG A 205 -20.28 -7.96 -17.82
CA ARG A 205 -19.85 -7.70 -16.43
C ARG A 205 -20.02 -8.86 -15.46
N ASP A 206 -21.05 -9.69 -15.64
CA ASP A 206 -21.33 -10.81 -14.71
C ASP A 206 -20.26 -11.90 -14.83
N GLY A 207 -19.58 -12.02 -15.98
CA GLY A 207 -18.47 -12.94 -16.15
C GLY A 207 -17.22 -12.60 -15.32
N LEU A 208 -17.13 -11.38 -14.77
CA LEU A 208 -16.05 -11.00 -13.86
C LEU A 208 -16.02 -11.85 -12.58
N GLU A 209 -17.15 -12.43 -12.17
CA GLU A 209 -17.25 -13.30 -10.98
C GLU A 209 -16.49 -14.62 -11.15
N GLN A 210 -16.19 -15.00 -12.39
CA GLN A 210 -15.44 -16.22 -12.74
C GLN A 210 -13.92 -16.01 -12.64
N LEU A 211 -13.46 -14.76 -12.50
CA LEU A 211 -12.04 -14.45 -12.48
C LEU A 211 -11.41 -14.78 -11.14
N SER A 212 -10.15 -15.23 -11.18
CA SER A 212 -9.36 -15.34 -9.96
C SER A 212 -9.07 -13.96 -9.39
N ARG A 213 -9.10 -13.87 -8.05
CA ARG A 213 -8.93 -12.62 -7.31
C ARG A 213 -7.53 -12.01 -7.54
N GLU A 214 -6.52 -12.85 -7.73
CA GLU A 214 -5.14 -12.44 -8.02
C GLU A 214 -5.05 -11.73 -9.37
N ARG A 215 -5.76 -12.22 -10.40
CA ARG A 215 -5.80 -11.57 -11.72
C ARG A 215 -6.51 -10.22 -11.65
N VAL A 216 -7.63 -10.16 -10.93
CA VAL A 216 -8.34 -8.90 -10.67
C VAL A 216 -7.42 -7.91 -9.95
N ARG A 217 -6.72 -8.35 -8.90
CA ARG A 217 -5.74 -7.52 -8.17
C ARG A 217 -4.67 -6.96 -9.08
N MET A 218 -4.06 -7.78 -9.93
CA MET A 218 -2.99 -7.32 -10.82
C MET A 218 -3.46 -6.18 -11.74
N GLU A 219 -4.66 -6.29 -12.32
CA GLU A 219 -5.20 -5.23 -13.17
C GLU A 219 -5.59 -4.00 -12.35
N MET A 220 -6.25 -4.17 -11.19
CA MET A 220 -6.65 -3.06 -10.32
C MET A 220 -5.46 -2.27 -9.77
N MET A 221 -4.42 -2.94 -9.29
CA MET A 221 -3.23 -2.29 -8.72
C MET A 221 -2.47 -1.49 -9.78
N LYS A 222 -2.47 -1.94 -11.03
CA LYS A 222 -1.89 -1.19 -12.16
C LYS A 222 -2.80 -0.03 -12.59
N LEU A 223 -4.12 -0.21 -12.54
CA LEU A 223 -5.10 0.80 -12.94
C LEU A 223 -5.03 2.02 -12.01
N VAL A 224 -5.03 1.82 -10.70
CA VAL A 224 -5.11 2.94 -9.72
C VAL A 224 -3.91 3.90 -9.78
N VAL A 225 -2.75 3.45 -10.25
CA VAL A 225 -1.55 4.29 -10.42
C VAL A 225 -1.36 4.84 -11.82
N ALA A 226 -2.22 4.46 -12.77
CA ALA A 226 -2.09 4.91 -14.14
C ALA A 226 -2.39 6.42 -14.28
N PRO A 227 -1.80 7.11 -15.27
CA PRO A 227 -1.94 8.57 -15.42
C PRO A 227 -3.39 9.05 -15.54
N HIS A 228 -4.24 8.29 -16.22
CA HIS A 228 -5.64 8.63 -16.50
C HIS A 228 -6.61 7.79 -15.65
N ALA A 229 -6.18 7.39 -14.43
CA ALA A 229 -6.96 6.53 -13.54
C ALA A 229 -8.26 7.18 -13.06
N VAL A 230 -8.28 8.48 -12.77
CA VAL A 230 -9.45 9.20 -12.26
C VAL A 230 -10.66 9.11 -13.20
N PRO A 231 -10.59 9.61 -14.45
CA PRO A 231 -11.72 9.50 -15.39
C PRO A 231 -12.07 8.04 -15.73
N THR A 232 -11.06 7.16 -15.81
CA THR A 232 -11.32 5.73 -16.02
C THR A 232 -12.15 5.13 -14.88
N LEU A 233 -11.84 5.44 -13.62
CA LEU A 233 -12.59 4.94 -12.46
C LEU A 233 -13.99 5.54 -12.37
N ILE A 234 -14.18 6.78 -12.82
CA ILE A 234 -15.52 7.39 -12.99
C ILE A 234 -16.32 6.55 -13.99
N ALA A 235 -15.78 6.32 -15.19
CA ALA A 235 -16.44 5.50 -16.22
C ALA A 235 -16.73 4.07 -15.74
N MET A 236 -15.80 3.43 -14.99
CA MET A 236 -16.04 2.12 -14.38
C MET A 236 -17.14 2.14 -13.31
N THR A 237 -17.27 3.24 -12.58
CA THR A 237 -18.29 3.39 -11.53
C THR A 237 -19.66 3.57 -12.18
N ASP A 238 -19.77 4.44 -13.17
CA ASP A 238 -21.00 4.68 -13.93
C ASP A 238 -21.46 3.43 -14.68
N ALA A 239 -20.51 2.61 -15.16
CA ALA A 239 -20.78 1.31 -15.78
C ALA A 239 -21.17 0.21 -14.78
N GLY A 240 -21.17 0.47 -13.47
CA GLY A 240 -21.51 -0.51 -12.42
C GLY A 240 -20.44 -1.59 -12.19
N LEU A 241 -19.20 -1.35 -12.64
CA LEU A 241 -18.09 -2.32 -12.55
C LEU A 241 -17.27 -2.14 -11.28
N ALA A 242 -17.00 -0.90 -10.87
CA ALA A 242 -16.14 -0.60 -9.71
C ALA A 242 -16.66 -1.25 -8.42
N LEU A 243 -17.98 -1.15 -8.16
CA LEU A 243 -18.62 -1.74 -6.98
C LEU A 243 -18.44 -3.27 -6.92
N ARG A 244 -18.51 -3.97 -8.05
CA ARG A 244 -18.30 -5.43 -8.08
C ARG A 244 -16.85 -5.82 -7.78
N MET A 245 -15.91 -5.05 -8.32
CA MET A 245 -14.48 -5.35 -8.18
C MET A 245 -13.98 -5.08 -6.77
N LEU A 246 -14.43 -3.98 -6.18
CA LEU A 246 -14.05 -3.59 -4.83
C LEU A 246 -14.90 -4.31 -3.78
N GLY A 247 -16.19 -4.55 -4.05
CA GLY A 247 -17.16 -5.03 -3.07
C GLY A 247 -17.66 -3.95 -2.12
N GLY A 248 -17.37 -2.68 -2.41
CA GLY A 248 -17.75 -1.51 -1.61
C GLY A 248 -17.78 -0.25 -2.44
N VAL A 249 -18.33 0.83 -1.89
CA VAL A 249 -18.47 2.13 -2.58
C VAL A 249 -17.08 2.71 -2.88
N SER A 250 -16.98 3.39 -4.03
CA SER A 250 -15.78 4.10 -4.44
C SER A 250 -15.84 5.57 -4.00
N TYR A 251 -14.82 6.03 -3.28
CA TYR A 251 -14.65 7.42 -2.84
C TYR A 251 -13.86 8.21 -3.90
N LEU A 252 -14.49 8.44 -5.06
CA LEU A 252 -13.82 9.05 -6.24
C LEU A 252 -13.21 10.43 -5.94
N ALA A 253 -13.90 11.29 -5.18
CA ALA A 253 -13.35 12.59 -4.80
C ALA A 253 -12.08 12.47 -3.93
N SER A 254 -12.07 11.53 -2.99
CA SER A 254 -10.89 11.24 -2.15
C SER A 254 -9.73 10.71 -3.00
N PHE A 255 -10.02 9.84 -3.97
CA PHE A 255 -9.03 9.33 -4.92
C PHE A 255 -8.47 10.41 -5.84
N GLU A 256 -9.32 11.26 -6.41
CA GLU A 256 -8.92 12.37 -7.28
C GLU A 256 -8.05 13.38 -6.52
N ASN A 257 -8.46 13.76 -5.31
CA ASN A 257 -7.66 14.66 -4.47
C ASN A 257 -6.30 14.04 -4.10
N MET A 258 -6.25 12.74 -3.80
CA MET A 258 -4.99 12.03 -3.57
C MET A 258 -4.07 12.15 -4.80
N ALA A 259 -4.58 11.89 -6.00
CA ALA A 259 -3.79 12.00 -7.23
C ALA A 259 -3.27 13.42 -7.45
N LYS A 260 -4.10 14.46 -7.20
CA LYS A 260 -3.70 15.87 -7.31
C LYS A 260 -2.61 16.24 -6.29
N VAL A 261 -2.76 15.81 -5.04
CA VAL A 261 -1.78 16.06 -3.97
C VAL A 261 -0.44 15.41 -4.29
N GLU A 262 -0.44 14.14 -4.70
CA GLU A 262 0.79 13.43 -5.08
C GLU A 262 1.56 14.15 -6.19
N VAL A 263 0.85 14.61 -7.22
CA VAL A 263 1.46 15.40 -8.32
C VAL A 263 2.01 16.73 -7.80
N ALA A 264 1.24 17.46 -6.98
CA ALA A 264 1.64 18.77 -6.46
C ALA A 264 2.93 18.74 -5.64
N ILE A 265 3.19 17.62 -4.95
CA ILE A 265 4.38 17.45 -4.10
C ILE A 265 5.48 16.60 -4.75
N GLY A 266 5.32 16.21 -6.01
CA GLY A 266 6.29 15.38 -6.74
C GLY A 266 6.42 13.95 -6.20
N GLN A 267 5.39 13.44 -5.53
CA GLN A 267 5.38 12.09 -4.99
C GLN A 267 4.85 11.09 -6.01
N ALA A 268 5.56 9.97 -6.17
CA ALA A 268 5.11 8.88 -7.03
C ALA A 268 3.79 8.28 -6.54
N ALA A 269 2.92 7.93 -7.49
CA ALA A 269 1.69 7.21 -7.22
C ALA A 269 1.99 5.87 -6.53
N ASP A 270 1.36 5.63 -5.37
CA ASP A 270 1.45 4.35 -4.66
C ASP A 270 0.12 3.60 -4.77
N PRO A 271 0.13 2.33 -5.21
CA PRO A 271 -1.11 1.61 -5.48
C PRO A 271 -1.90 1.29 -4.21
N VAL A 272 -1.24 1.04 -3.08
CA VAL A 272 -1.92 0.73 -1.79
C VAL A 272 -2.54 2.00 -1.24
N ARG A 273 -1.81 3.11 -1.22
CA ARG A 273 -2.31 4.42 -0.76
C ARG A 273 -3.49 4.89 -1.60
N ARG A 274 -3.39 4.78 -2.93
CA ARG A 274 -4.48 5.14 -3.85
C ARG A 274 -5.68 4.21 -3.69
N LEU A 275 -5.48 2.91 -3.49
CA LEU A 275 -6.57 1.98 -3.18
C LEU A 275 -7.25 2.33 -1.85
N GLY A 276 -6.47 2.71 -0.83
CA GLY A 276 -7.00 3.22 0.45
C GLY A 276 -7.83 4.48 0.28
N ALA A 277 -7.34 5.45 -0.51
CA ALA A 277 -8.09 6.66 -0.85
C ALA A 277 -9.38 6.36 -1.60
N LEU A 278 -9.38 5.34 -2.47
CA LEU A 278 -10.53 4.91 -3.27
C LEU A 278 -11.59 4.15 -2.47
N SER A 279 -11.21 3.30 -1.52
CA SER A 279 -12.15 2.28 -1.01
C SER A 279 -12.05 1.97 0.49
N VAL A 280 -11.25 2.70 1.27
CA VAL A 280 -11.10 2.44 2.72
C VAL A 280 -11.54 3.63 3.57
N MET A 281 -12.62 3.45 4.33
CA MET A 281 -13.05 4.39 5.36
C MET A 281 -12.83 3.81 6.77
N VAL A 282 -13.18 2.54 6.95
CA VAL A 282 -13.14 1.78 8.22
C VAL A 282 -12.33 0.48 8.07
N ALA A 283 -12.04 -0.21 9.17
CA ALA A 283 -11.16 -1.38 9.16
C ALA A 283 -11.75 -2.53 8.35
N GLU A 284 -13.07 -2.67 8.35
CA GLU A 284 -13.83 -3.66 7.59
C GLU A 284 -13.68 -3.48 6.08
N ASP A 285 -13.45 -2.25 5.61
CA ASP A 285 -13.13 -2.01 4.21
C ASP A 285 -11.77 -2.61 3.82
N ALA A 286 -10.77 -2.47 4.69
CA ALA A 286 -9.44 -3.03 4.48
C ALA A 286 -9.49 -4.57 4.46
N GLU A 287 -10.22 -5.17 5.42
CA GLU A 287 -10.44 -6.62 5.49
C GLU A 287 -11.17 -7.13 4.24
N ARG A 288 -12.24 -6.44 3.82
CA ARG A 288 -12.97 -6.75 2.59
C ARG A 288 -12.06 -6.73 1.37
N LEU A 289 -11.26 -5.68 1.18
CA LEU A 289 -10.34 -5.56 0.05
C LEU A 289 -9.27 -6.65 0.09
N TRP A 290 -8.72 -6.95 1.27
CA TRP A 290 -7.75 -8.01 1.45
C TRP A 290 -8.28 -9.35 0.95
N GLN A 291 -9.52 -9.70 1.31
CA GLN A 291 -10.16 -10.91 0.85
C GLN A 291 -10.52 -10.87 -0.64
N LYS A 292 -11.13 -9.76 -1.12
CA LYS A 292 -11.67 -9.62 -2.48
C LYS A 292 -10.56 -9.58 -3.54
N LEU A 293 -9.43 -8.95 -3.23
CA LEU A 293 -8.29 -8.80 -4.13
C LEU A 293 -7.12 -9.73 -3.76
N ARG A 294 -7.20 -10.54 -2.69
CA ARG A 294 -6.07 -11.37 -2.24
C ARG A 294 -4.80 -10.52 -2.07
N LEU A 295 -4.93 -9.39 -1.38
CA LEU A 295 -3.80 -8.51 -1.12
C LEU A 295 -2.76 -9.22 -0.24
N PHE A 296 -1.51 -8.79 -0.30
CA PHE A 296 -0.49 -9.28 0.63
C PHE A 296 -0.76 -8.76 2.05
N ASN A 297 -0.26 -9.47 3.07
CA ASN A 297 -0.45 -9.05 4.47
C ASN A 297 0.09 -7.63 4.73
N THR A 298 1.22 -7.29 4.13
CA THR A 298 1.81 -5.94 4.23
C THR A 298 0.92 -4.86 3.59
N GLU A 299 0.20 -5.18 2.52
CA GLU A 299 -0.77 -4.27 1.90
C GLU A 299 -2.02 -4.13 2.78
N HIS A 300 -2.51 -5.24 3.35
CA HIS A 300 -3.63 -5.24 4.27
C HIS A 300 -3.33 -4.41 5.52
N GLU A 301 -2.18 -4.61 6.17
CA GLU A 301 -1.75 -3.84 7.35
C GLU A 301 -1.67 -2.33 7.05
N ARG A 302 -1.17 -1.96 5.87
CA ARG A 302 -1.16 -0.55 5.42
C ARG A 302 -2.58 0.00 5.27
N LEU A 303 -3.48 -0.71 4.59
CA LEU A 303 -4.88 -0.29 4.43
C LEU A 303 -5.62 -0.21 5.78
N ALA A 304 -5.42 -1.20 6.66
CA ALA A 304 -6.01 -1.23 7.99
C ALA A 304 -5.48 -0.10 8.87
N SER A 305 -4.21 0.29 8.73
CA SER A 305 -3.66 1.47 9.39
C SER A 305 -4.34 2.76 8.89
N MET A 306 -4.61 2.87 7.59
CA MET A 306 -5.29 4.03 7.00
C MET A 306 -6.77 4.14 7.42
N ALA A 307 -7.43 3.03 7.73
CA ALA A 307 -8.80 3.01 8.21
C ALA A 307 -8.93 3.85 9.49
N GLU A 308 -9.75 4.91 9.42
CA GLU A 308 -9.89 5.94 10.47
C GLU A 308 -8.61 6.70 10.91
N GLY A 309 -7.41 6.20 10.59
CA GLY A 309 -6.14 6.81 10.93
C GLY A 309 -6.00 8.24 10.41
N TRP A 310 -6.55 8.50 9.22
CA TRP A 310 -6.61 9.84 8.62
C TRP A 310 -7.34 10.89 9.48
N ARG A 311 -8.21 10.48 10.43
CA ARG A 311 -8.88 11.41 11.37
C ARG A 311 -7.99 11.82 12.53
N ARG A 312 -6.92 11.07 12.78
CA ARG A 312 -5.97 11.29 13.90
C ARG A 312 -4.81 12.19 13.51
N ILE A 313 -4.84 12.77 12.32
CA ILE A 313 -3.81 13.64 11.79
C ILE A 313 -4.45 14.91 11.20
N SER A 314 -3.92 16.06 11.58
CA SER A 314 -4.36 17.36 11.08
C SER A 314 -3.24 18.39 11.32
N PRO A 315 -3.03 19.35 10.42
CA PRO A 315 -2.16 20.50 10.67
C PRO A 315 -2.52 21.25 11.96
N SER A 316 -3.80 21.21 12.37
CA SER A 316 -4.28 21.87 13.60
C SER A 316 -3.84 21.20 14.90
N PHE A 317 -3.36 19.95 14.87
CA PHE A 317 -2.90 19.25 16.07
C PHE A 317 -1.47 19.63 16.49
N GLY A 318 -0.77 20.37 15.64
CA GLY A 318 0.60 20.82 15.90
C GLY A 318 1.65 19.74 15.64
N GLU A 319 2.89 20.21 15.52
CA GLU A 319 4.02 19.35 15.19
C GLU A 319 4.39 18.32 16.28
N PRO A 320 4.31 18.60 17.59
CA PRO A 320 4.58 17.59 18.62
C PRO A 320 3.67 16.36 18.50
N ALA A 321 2.37 16.56 18.23
CA ALA A 321 1.43 15.46 18.00
C ALA A 321 1.78 14.67 16.74
N ALA A 322 2.21 15.35 15.67
CA ALA A 322 2.65 14.71 14.43
C ALA A 322 3.92 13.87 14.63
N ARG A 323 4.92 14.37 15.36
CA ARG A 323 6.15 13.62 15.69
C ARG A 323 5.83 12.39 16.55
N ALA A 324 4.94 12.54 17.53
CA ALA A 324 4.44 11.43 18.34
C ALA A 324 3.73 10.35 17.50
N LEU A 325 2.94 10.77 16.49
CA LEU A 325 2.28 9.84 15.57
C LEU A 325 3.28 9.15 14.64
N LEU A 326 4.24 9.90 14.09
CA LEU A 326 5.31 9.38 13.24
C LEU A 326 6.18 8.34 13.99
N TYR A 327 6.48 8.58 15.27
CA TYR A 327 7.16 7.60 16.12
C TYR A 327 6.39 6.27 16.21
N ARG A 328 5.07 6.31 16.38
CA ARG A 328 4.24 5.11 16.56
C ARG A 328 3.98 4.34 15.27
N LEU A 329 3.83 5.03 14.15
CA LEU A 329 3.45 4.44 12.87
C LEU A 329 4.66 4.11 11.97
N GLY A 330 5.76 4.82 12.16
CA GLY A 330 6.86 4.87 11.21
C GLY A 330 6.55 5.70 9.95
N PRO A 331 7.56 5.95 9.10
CA PRO A 331 7.46 6.91 8.00
C PRO A 331 6.38 6.61 6.94
N GLN A 332 6.25 5.35 6.52
CA GLN A 332 5.35 4.98 5.43
C GLN A 332 3.88 5.16 5.82
N GLN A 333 3.47 4.56 6.94
CA GLN A 333 2.09 4.65 7.41
C GLN A 333 1.73 6.08 7.81
N PHE A 334 2.66 6.82 8.44
CA PHE A 334 2.44 8.24 8.73
C PHE A 334 2.18 9.05 7.45
N THR A 335 2.97 8.82 6.40
CA THR A 335 2.78 9.49 5.09
C THR A 335 1.42 9.13 4.49
N ASP A 336 1.03 7.86 4.53
CA ASP A 336 -0.28 7.41 4.05
C ASP A 336 -1.44 8.09 4.80
N HIS A 337 -1.32 8.26 6.13
CA HIS A 337 -2.31 8.97 6.94
C HIS A 337 -2.36 10.46 6.59
N ALA A 338 -1.20 11.11 6.50
CA ALA A 338 -1.12 12.54 6.20
C ALA A 338 -1.73 12.87 4.84
N LEU A 339 -1.39 12.10 3.81
CA LEU A 339 -1.91 12.29 2.46
C LEU A 339 -3.40 11.93 2.36
N LEU A 340 -3.85 10.87 3.04
CA LEU A 340 -5.28 10.53 3.05
C LEU A 340 -6.10 11.60 3.80
N GLY A 341 -5.58 12.10 4.92
CA GLY A 341 -6.18 13.22 5.65
C GLY A 341 -6.27 14.48 4.78
N TRP A 342 -5.20 14.81 4.06
CA TRP A 342 -5.19 15.92 3.11
C TRP A 342 -6.22 15.72 2.00
N ALA A 343 -6.23 14.56 1.34
CA ALA A 343 -7.14 14.24 0.25
C ALA A 343 -8.63 14.29 0.65
N ARG A 344 -8.94 14.05 1.93
CA ARG A 344 -10.30 14.10 2.49
C ARG A 344 -10.65 15.43 3.14
N SER A 345 -9.70 16.35 3.26
CA SER A 345 -9.94 17.69 3.78
C SER A 345 -10.55 18.61 2.72
N GLN A 346 -10.95 19.81 3.12
CA GLN A 346 -11.34 20.88 2.20
C GLN A 346 -10.14 21.71 1.71
N ALA A 347 -8.92 21.31 2.04
CA ALA A 347 -7.71 22.04 1.67
C ALA A 347 -7.36 21.83 0.20
N SER A 348 -6.74 22.84 -0.42
CA SER A 348 -6.22 22.71 -1.78
C SER A 348 -4.98 21.82 -1.83
N ALA A 349 -4.60 21.36 -3.02
CA ALA A 349 -3.36 20.59 -3.23
C ALA A 349 -2.07 21.40 -2.93
N ASN A 350 -2.18 22.71 -2.67
CA ASN A 350 -1.06 23.59 -2.33
C ASN A 350 -1.07 24.04 -0.86
N ASP A 351 -1.89 23.41 -0.01
CA ASP A 351 -1.97 23.77 1.41
C ASP A 351 -0.63 23.57 2.15
N SER A 352 -0.09 24.65 2.70
CA SER A 352 1.22 24.63 3.35
C SER A 352 1.24 23.84 4.66
N GLY A 353 0.11 23.76 5.37
CA GLY A 353 0.00 23.03 6.63
C GLY A 353 0.07 21.53 6.40
N TRP A 354 -0.70 21.04 5.43
CA TRP A 354 -0.64 19.64 5.01
C TRP A 354 0.68 19.28 4.36
N LEU A 355 1.27 20.15 3.53
CA LEU A 355 2.60 19.93 2.96
C LEU A 355 3.66 19.75 4.05
N ARG A 356 3.70 20.64 5.06
CA ARG A 356 4.65 20.52 6.20
C ARG A 356 4.45 19.25 7.01
N LEU A 357 3.23 18.73 7.05
CA LEU A 357 2.87 17.50 7.74
C LEU A 357 3.30 16.27 6.95
N ALA A 358 2.94 16.19 5.67
CA ALA A 358 3.31 15.09 4.77
C ALA A 358 4.84 14.95 4.59
N THR A 359 5.58 16.06 4.64
CA THR A 359 7.04 16.08 4.53
C THR A 359 7.79 15.92 5.86
N LEU A 360 7.09 15.78 7.00
CA LEU A 360 7.72 15.59 8.31
C LEU A 360 8.76 14.45 8.34
N PRO A 361 8.54 13.27 7.73
CA PRO A 361 9.53 12.19 7.75
C PRO A 361 10.87 12.52 7.07
N GLN A 362 10.93 13.58 6.24
CA GLN A 362 12.15 14.03 5.57
C GLN A 362 13.01 14.92 6.47
N ARG A 363 12.42 15.52 7.51
CA ARG A 363 13.06 16.51 8.41
C ARG A 363 13.12 16.07 9.87
N PHE A 364 12.47 14.97 10.22
CA PHE A 364 12.48 14.39 11.55
C PHE A 364 12.60 12.86 11.47
N THR A 365 13.62 12.32 12.14
CA THR A 365 13.78 10.89 12.36
C THR A 365 13.37 10.57 13.78
N ALA A 366 12.38 9.69 13.94
CA ALA A 366 11.92 9.28 15.24
C ALA A 366 13.05 8.59 16.03
N PRO A 367 13.41 9.07 17.24
CA PRO A 367 14.47 8.46 18.02
C PRO A 367 14.03 7.11 18.58
N VAL A 368 15.00 6.25 18.93
CA VAL A 368 14.75 4.98 19.62
C VAL A 368 14.50 5.27 21.11
N PHE A 369 13.47 4.66 21.69
CA PHE A 369 13.20 4.80 23.13
C PHE A 369 14.41 4.33 23.96
N PRO A 370 15.02 5.20 24.79
CA PRO A 370 16.33 4.91 25.39
C PRO A 370 16.26 4.09 26.67
N LEU A 371 15.11 4.05 27.37
CA LEU A 371 14.97 3.37 28.65
C LEU A 371 14.70 1.88 28.44
N LYS A 372 15.42 1.03 29.18
CA LYS A 372 15.33 -0.43 29.11
C LYS A 372 14.74 -0.99 30.40
N ALA A 373 14.27 -2.24 30.36
CA ALA A 373 13.78 -2.97 31.53
C ALA A 373 14.74 -2.90 32.75
N ALA A 374 16.06 -2.95 32.49
CA ALA A 374 17.08 -2.86 33.54
C ALA A 374 17.02 -1.54 34.34
N ASP A 375 16.61 -0.44 33.72
CA ASP A 375 16.51 0.86 34.39
C ASP A 375 15.39 0.89 35.43
N PHE A 376 14.31 0.15 35.20
CA PHE A 376 13.18 0.02 36.12
C PHE A 376 13.42 -1.04 37.20
N ILE A 377 14.12 -2.13 36.86
CA ILE A 377 14.51 -3.14 37.86
C ILE A 377 15.44 -2.54 38.91
N LYS A 378 16.42 -1.72 38.50
CA LYS A 378 17.29 -0.97 39.43
C LYS A 378 16.50 -0.02 40.34
N ARG A 379 15.32 0.41 39.90
CA ARG A 379 14.39 1.26 40.66
C ARG A 379 13.38 0.46 41.50
N GLY A 380 13.52 -0.87 41.56
CA GLY A 380 12.72 -1.76 42.41
C GLY A 380 11.48 -2.35 41.75
N VAL A 381 11.23 -2.12 40.46
CA VAL A 381 10.06 -2.70 39.76
C VAL A 381 10.30 -4.19 39.54
N ALA A 382 9.40 -5.03 40.03
CA ALA A 382 9.50 -6.48 39.87
C ALA A 382 9.29 -6.92 38.41
N LYS A 383 9.93 -8.02 38.01
CA LYS A 383 9.69 -8.64 36.70
C LYS A 383 8.24 -9.11 36.61
N GLY A 384 7.55 -8.78 35.52
CA GLY A 384 6.17 -9.17 35.28
C GLY A 384 5.35 -8.06 34.60
N PRO A 385 4.01 -8.12 34.67
CA PRO A 385 3.12 -7.13 34.05
C PRO A 385 3.38 -5.68 34.49
N GLU A 386 3.77 -5.48 35.76
CA GLU A 386 4.11 -4.16 36.33
C GLU A 386 5.29 -3.51 35.60
N LEU A 387 6.32 -4.29 35.24
CA LEU A 387 7.47 -3.80 34.46
C LEU A 387 7.06 -3.35 33.04
N GLY A 388 6.17 -4.12 32.39
CA GLY A 388 5.61 -3.75 31.09
C GLY A 388 4.80 -2.45 31.16
N ALA A 389 3.99 -2.31 32.22
CA ALA A 389 3.22 -1.08 32.46
C ALA A 389 4.13 0.13 32.74
N ALA A 390 5.20 -0.04 33.52
CA ALA A 390 6.20 0.99 33.78
C ALA A 390 6.88 1.45 32.48
N LEU A 391 7.31 0.50 31.63
CA LEU A 391 7.92 0.79 30.34
C LEU A 391 6.97 1.58 29.43
N ALA A 392 5.71 1.12 29.31
CA ALA A 392 4.71 1.80 28.48
C ALA A 392 4.37 3.21 29.00
N ALA A 393 4.31 3.39 30.33
CA ALA A 393 4.08 4.70 30.95
C ALA A 393 5.27 5.64 30.72
N ALA A 394 6.50 5.15 30.86
CA ALA A 394 7.71 5.91 30.61
C ALA A 394 7.81 6.32 29.14
N GLU A 395 7.51 5.41 28.21
CA GLU A 395 7.50 5.71 26.78
C GLU A 395 6.45 6.78 26.44
N LYS A 396 5.24 6.68 27.01
CA LYS A 396 4.20 7.71 26.86
C LYS A 396 4.66 9.07 27.38
N ALA A 397 5.28 9.12 28.55
CA ALA A 397 5.80 10.36 29.14
C ALA A 397 6.96 10.94 28.33
N TRP A 398 7.85 10.09 27.82
CA TRP A 398 8.97 10.47 26.96
C TRP A 398 8.50 11.08 25.64
N ILE A 399 7.49 10.50 25.01
CA ILE A 399 6.85 11.08 23.82
C ILE A 399 6.21 12.42 24.14
N ALA A 400 5.48 12.52 25.27
CA ALA A 400 4.82 13.76 25.69
C ALA A 400 5.82 14.90 26.03
N ALA A 401 7.02 14.54 26.48
CA ALA A 401 8.13 15.45 26.72
C ALA A 401 8.95 15.77 25.46
N GLU A 402 8.47 15.38 24.26
CA GLU A 402 9.13 15.63 22.97
C GLU A 402 10.49 14.97 22.81
N PHE A 403 10.61 13.71 23.26
CA PHE A 403 11.77 12.85 23.02
C PHE A 403 13.09 13.36 23.62
N PRO A 404 13.15 13.72 24.92
CA PRO A 404 14.38 14.19 25.52
C PRO A 404 15.48 13.11 25.49
N SER A 405 16.72 13.54 25.28
CA SER A 405 17.91 12.67 25.29
C SER A 405 18.79 12.86 26.54
N GLU A 406 18.55 13.91 27.32
CA GLU A 406 19.35 14.22 28.51
C GLU A 406 19.12 13.20 29.63
N ALA A 407 20.22 12.71 30.22
CA ALA A 407 20.17 11.71 31.29
C ALA A 407 19.30 12.13 32.49
N LYS A 408 19.30 13.42 32.83
CA LYS A 408 18.47 13.97 33.92
C LYS A 408 16.98 13.84 33.61
N ALA A 409 16.56 14.25 32.42
CA ALA A 409 15.16 14.17 31.98
C ALA A 409 14.69 12.71 31.89
N LEU A 410 15.53 11.83 31.34
CA LEU A 410 15.27 10.39 31.28
C LEU A 410 15.17 9.76 32.68
N GLY A 411 16.00 10.18 33.62
CA GLY A 411 15.93 9.76 35.02
C GLY A 411 14.58 10.10 35.65
N VAL A 412 14.13 11.35 35.51
CA VAL A 412 12.81 11.80 36.04
C VAL A 412 11.65 10.99 35.45
N ILE A 413 11.69 10.73 34.14
CA ILE A 413 10.67 9.91 33.47
C ILE A 413 10.67 8.46 34.01
N ALA A 414 11.85 7.85 34.13
CA ALA A 414 11.99 6.49 34.64
C ALA A 414 11.53 6.38 36.10
N ASP A 415 11.90 7.35 36.95
CA ASP A 415 11.51 7.40 38.36
C ASP A 415 9.99 7.53 38.52
N SER A 416 9.37 8.46 37.77
CA SER A 416 7.92 8.67 37.79
C SER A 416 7.15 7.43 37.32
N ALA A 417 7.60 6.79 36.25
CA ALA A 417 6.94 5.60 35.72
C ALA A 417 7.16 4.35 36.59
N ALA A 418 8.35 4.18 37.19
CA ALA A 418 8.61 3.12 38.16
C ALA A 418 7.72 3.26 39.40
N HIS A 419 7.63 4.48 39.94
CA HIS A 419 6.73 4.78 41.07
C HIS A 419 5.26 4.54 40.70
N GLY A 420 4.87 4.93 39.48
CA GLY A 420 3.56 4.67 38.90
C GLY A 420 3.17 3.19 38.85
N ALA A 421 4.10 2.31 38.52
CA ALA A 421 3.87 0.87 38.37
C ALA A 421 3.87 0.11 39.71
N MET A 422 4.53 0.63 40.74
CA MET A 422 4.48 0.08 42.10
C MET A 422 3.17 0.40 42.83
N LEU A 423 2.38 1.35 42.32
CA LEU A 423 1.07 1.68 42.85
C LEU A 423 0.09 0.57 42.56
N ARG A 424 -0.14 -0.30 43.53
CA ARG A 424 -1.25 -1.24 43.50
C ARG A 424 -2.51 -0.54 43.99
N THR A 425 -3.56 -0.51 43.19
CA THR A 425 -4.83 0.14 43.51
C THR A 425 -6.00 -0.76 43.19
N THR A 426 -7.03 -0.76 44.04
CA THR A 426 -8.29 -1.45 43.73
C THR A 426 -9.10 -0.69 42.68
N ARG A 427 -9.96 -1.39 41.92
CA ARG A 427 -10.93 -0.77 41.00
C ARG A 427 -11.82 0.27 41.69
N TYR A 428 -12.21 0.02 42.94
CA TYR A 428 -12.97 0.97 43.76
C TYR A 428 -12.19 2.28 43.99
N PHE A 429 -10.90 2.19 44.26
CA PHE A 429 -10.04 3.37 44.44
C PHE A 429 -10.01 4.22 43.15
N GLU A 430 -9.82 3.56 42.02
CA GLU A 430 -9.72 4.22 40.72
C GLU A 430 -11.05 4.85 40.27
N GLU A 431 -12.12 4.06 40.25
CA GLU A 431 -13.37 4.48 39.63
C GLU A 431 -14.26 5.32 40.55
N GLN A 432 -14.12 5.18 41.87
CA GLN A 432 -14.96 5.88 42.84
C GLN A 432 -14.19 6.91 43.67
N VAL A 433 -13.04 6.55 44.24
CA VAL A 433 -12.33 7.43 45.18
C VAL A 433 -11.71 8.61 44.45
N LEU A 434 -10.89 8.36 43.41
CA LEU A 434 -10.25 9.44 42.64
C LEU A 434 -11.27 10.30 41.90
N ARG A 435 -12.34 9.69 41.37
CA ARG A 435 -13.44 10.42 40.72
C ARG A 435 -14.16 11.39 41.67
N LYS A 436 -14.44 10.97 42.91
CA LYS A 436 -15.09 11.82 43.93
C LYS A 436 -14.12 12.82 44.59
N ARG A 437 -12.80 12.61 44.46
CA ARG A 437 -11.76 13.40 45.13
C ARG A 437 -10.63 13.75 44.13
N PRO A 438 -10.91 14.61 43.14
CA PRO A 438 -9.94 14.93 42.08
C PRO A 438 -8.68 15.65 42.59
N TYR A 439 -8.73 16.21 43.81
CA TYR A 439 -7.57 16.82 44.46
C TYR A 439 -6.54 15.80 44.98
N LEU A 440 -6.91 14.52 45.11
CA LEU A 440 -6.06 13.49 45.68
C LEU A 440 -5.07 12.98 44.61
N LYS A 441 -3.78 13.01 44.94
CA LYS A 441 -2.71 12.50 44.09
C LYS A 441 -2.26 11.11 44.56
N ARG A 442 -1.98 10.20 43.61
CA ARG A 442 -1.54 8.82 43.95
C ARG A 442 -0.17 8.82 44.63
N GLU A 443 0.72 9.72 44.22
CA GLU A 443 2.07 9.83 44.80
C GLU A 443 2.00 10.13 46.31
N TRP A 444 1.02 10.95 46.73
CA TRP A 444 0.83 11.22 48.15
C TRP A 444 0.46 9.98 48.95
N CYS A 445 -0.36 9.08 48.38
CA CYS A 445 -0.70 7.84 49.05
C CYS A 445 0.56 6.99 49.28
N HIS A 446 1.47 6.93 48.32
CA HIS A 446 2.73 6.19 48.48
C HIS A 446 3.68 6.81 49.51
N ILE A 447 3.79 8.15 49.54
CA ILE A 447 4.60 8.82 50.57
C ILE A 447 4.12 8.39 51.97
N VAL A 448 2.81 8.32 52.16
CA VAL A 448 2.20 7.84 53.42
C VAL A 448 2.48 6.36 53.67
N LEU A 449 2.41 5.49 52.64
CA LEU A 449 2.70 4.06 52.80
C LEU A 449 4.18 3.78 53.08
N ALA A 450 5.09 4.55 52.48
CA ALA A 450 6.54 4.37 52.60
C ALA A 450 7.07 4.83 53.96
N ALA A 451 6.52 5.93 54.50
CA ALA A 451 6.91 6.49 55.79
C ALA A 451 5.68 6.94 56.59
N PRO A 452 4.86 5.99 57.10
CA PRO A 452 3.67 6.33 57.86
C PRO A 452 4.05 6.92 59.22
N VAL A 453 3.40 8.01 59.59
CA VAL A 453 3.38 8.56 60.95
C VAL A 453 2.62 7.63 61.89
N ARG A 454 1.57 6.98 61.39
CA ARG A 454 0.84 5.94 62.12
C ARG A 454 0.39 4.84 61.18
N ARG A 455 0.44 3.60 61.66
CA ARG A 455 -0.11 2.41 60.99
C ARG A 455 -1.08 1.70 61.94
N GLU A 456 -2.26 1.36 61.46
CA GLU A 456 -3.29 0.66 62.24
C GLU A 456 -3.91 -0.45 61.39
N SER A 457 -3.85 -1.69 61.87
CA SER A 457 -4.55 -2.82 61.25
C SER A 457 -5.98 -2.89 61.79
N GLN A 458 -6.96 -3.08 60.90
CA GLN A 458 -8.37 -3.21 61.24
C GLN A 458 -8.79 -4.68 61.36
N THR A 459 -9.89 -4.93 62.07
CA THR A 459 -10.48 -6.26 62.22
C THR A 459 -11.04 -6.84 60.91
N ASP A 460 -11.32 -6.00 59.91
CA ASP A 460 -11.77 -6.39 58.57
C ASP A 460 -10.61 -6.71 57.60
N GLY A 461 -9.38 -6.82 58.11
CA GLY A 461 -8.18 -7.14 57.32
C GLY A 461 -7.57 -5.93 56.58
N ARG A 462 -8.20 -4.75 56.61
CA ARG A 462 -7.62 -3.54 56.00
C ARG A 462 -6.57 -2.90 56.87
N ILE A 463 -5.63 -2.17 56.27
CA ILE A 463 -4.60 -1.43 57.00
C ILE A 463 -4.73 0.06 56.70
N ARG A 464 -4.75 0.88 57.76
CA ARG A 464 -4.78 2.34 57.68
C ARG A 464 -3.39 2.90 57.95
N PHE A 465 -2.99 3.84 57.12
CA PHE A 465 -1.74 4.57 57.23
C PHE A 465 -2.04 6.06 57.26
N TRP A 466 -1.36 6.80 58.14
CA TRP A 466 -1.42 8.26 58.17
C TRP A 466 -0.04 8.82 57.89
N GLY A 467 0.03 9.87 57.10
CA GLY A 467 1.29 10.58 56.87
C GLY A 467 1.06 12.04 56.51
N ARG A 468 2.10 12.83 56.71
CA ARG A 468 2.09 14.28 56.43
C ARG A 468 2.30 14.51 54.94
N ILE A 469 1.42 15.31 54.35
CA ILE A 469 1.51 15.75 52.96
C ILE A 469 1.40 17.27 52.94
N VAL A 470 2.27 17.92 52.17
CA VAL A 470 2.19 19.36 51.89
C VAL A 470 1.67 19.52 50.46
N PRO A 471 0.38 19.83 50.25
CA PRO A 471 -0.12 20.15 48.92
C PRO A 471 0.59 21.40 48.40
N GLY A 472 0.99 21.43 47.13
CA GLY A 472 1.86 22.48 46.57
C GLY A 472 1.37 23.93 46.62
N ASN A 473 0.16 24.19 47.14
CA ASN A 473 -0.41 25.53 47.33
C ASN A 473 -0.67 25.88 48.82
N GLU A 474 -0.19 25.08 49.77
CA GLU A 474 -0.44 25.26 51.20
C GLU A 474 0.87 25.25 52.02
N ASP A 475 1.05 26.21 52.94
CA ASP A 475 2.22 26.29 53.83
C ASP A 475 2.16 25.32 55.03
N ARG A 476 1.04 24.62 55.23
CA ARG A 476 0.83 23.73 56.39
C ARG A 476 0.62 22.28 55.95
N PRO A 477 1.31 21.30 56.57
CA PRO A 477 1.10 19.89 56.27
C PRO A 477 -0.28 19.44 56.72
N ARG A 478 -0.93 18.62 55.89
CA ARG A 478 -2.18 17.93 56.20
C ARG A 478 -1.93 16.44 56.34
N PHE A 479 -2.72 15.78 57.19
CA PHE A 479 -2.64 14.34 57.36
C PHE A 479 -3.50 13.63 56.33
N LEU A 480 -2.85 12.88 55.45
CA LEU A 480 -3.51 12.00 54.50
C LEU A 480 -3.64 10.61 55.13
N ARG A 481 -4.87 10.09 55.15
CA ARG A 481 -5.14 8.70 55.52
C ARG A 481 -5.27 7.85 54.27
N VAL A 482 -4.47 6.79 54.20
CA VAL A 482 -4.49 5.79 53.13
C VAL A 482 -4.93 4.46 53.71
N VAL A 483 -5.86 3.80 53.04
CA VAL A 483 -6.40 2.48 53.44
C VAL A 483 -6.01 1.48 52.36
N THR A 484 -5.29 0.43 52.75
CA THR A 484 -4.93 -0.68 51.86
C THR A 484 -5.76 -1.92 52.15
N LEU A 485 -5.70 -2.90 51.25
CA LEU A 485 -6.09 -4.27 51.53
C LEU A 485 -5.10 -4.93 52.52
N GLU A 486 -5.35 -6.21 52.82
CA GLU A 486 -4.58 -7.03 53.77
C GLU A 486 -3.10 -7.17 53.37
N ASP A 487 -2.80 -7.10 52.07
CA ASP A 487 -1.43 -7.13 51.56
C ASP A 487 -0.58 -5.92 51.97
N GLY A 488 -1.19 -4.89 52.58
CA GLY A 488 -0.51 -3.69 53.06
C GLY A 488 0.01 -2.76 51.97
N VAL A 489 -0.25 -3.06 50.69
CA VAL A 489 0.31 -2.36 49.54
C VAL A 489 -0.79 -1.91 48.57
N THR A 490 -1.85 -2.69 48.39
CA THR A 490 -2.93 -2.38 47.45
C THR A 490 -3.88 -1.34 48.02
N ILE A 491 -3.81 -0.11 47.53
CA ILE A 491 -4.62 1.03 47.97
C ILE A 491 -6.10 0.81 47.61
N HIS A 492 -6.94 0.83 48.63
CA HIS A 492 -8.37 0.71 48.51
C HIS A 492 -9.09 2.07 48.64
N ASN A 493 -8.63 2.94 49.53
CA ASN A 493 -9.24 4.25 49.77
C ASN A 493 -8.20 5.25 50.26
N ALA A 494 -8.42 6.55 50.05
CA ALA A 494 -7.63 7.59 50.69
C ALA A 494 -8.39 8.92 50.74
N PHE A 495 -8.09 9.72 51.78
CA PHE A 495 -8.62 11.06 51.97
C PHE A 495 -7.88 11.80 53.10
N PHE A 496 -7.93 13.13 53.08
CA PHE A 496 -7.38 13.94 54.17
C PHE A 496 -8.22 13.79 55.44
N ASP A 497 -7.60 13.29 56.51
CA ASP A 497 -8.25 13.03 57.79
C ASP A 497 -8.07 14.24 58.71
N ARG A 498 -9.12 15.05 58.85
CA ARG A 498 -9.09 16.30 59.64
C ARG A 498 -9.11 16.05 61.15
N ASN A 499 -9.47 14.85 61.57
CA ASN A 499 -9.64 14.51 62.99
C ASN A 499 -8.39 13.82 63.56
N PHE A 500 -7.45 13.45 62.70
CA PHE A 500 -6.19 12.86 63.13
C PHE A 500 -5.30 13.93 63.78
N ARG A 501 -4.92 13.69 65.03
CA ARG A 501 -3.88 14.44 65.74
C ARG A 501 -2.74 13.48 66.03
N GLU A 502 -1.53 13.90 65.71
CA GLU A 502 -0.33 13.16 66.09
C GLU A 502 -0.15 13.28 67.60
N GLU A 503 -0.11 12.14 68.29
CA GLU A 503 0.19 12.10 69.72
C GLU A 503 1.65 12.57 69.88
N GLN A 504 1.84 13.68 70.59
CA GLN A 504 3.18 14.12 71.01
C GLN A 504 3.72 13.05 71.96
N THR A 505 4.79 12.35 71.55
CA THR A 505 5.56 11.50 72.45
C THR A 505 6.47 12.36 73.30
#